data_AF-A0A966MSE4-F1
#
_entry.id   AF-A0A966MSE4-F1
#
_cell.length_a   1.000
_cell.length_b   1.000
_cell.length_c   1.000
_cell.angle_alpha   90.00
_cell.angle_beta   90.00
_cell.angle_gamma   90.00
#
_symmetry.space_group_name_H-M   'P 1'
#
loop_
_entity.id
_entity.type
_entity.pdbx_description
1 polymer ?
#
loop_
_entity_poly.entity_id
_entity_poly.type
_entity_poly.pdbx_seq_one_letter_code
_entity_poly.pdbx_strand_id
1 'polypeptide(L)'
;QVEHPVTEVITGIDLVEWQIRVAAGESLPMTQEQVTARRTGAGIEVRINAEDPAGGAFLPSPGPITELSAPSGFGVRFDTGYESGDEISQYYDNLVGKLIVWGRDRDTAIARTITALREMRVSGVATTIPADIAILEHPDFAAVEHSTKWVEQTLDLSGVSAAPAAPPEGESEPLVERTTTIEVNGRRFAVRMWVPETVGVAAAAPKRAKRAGGGSSSGGGSGQVTVPMQGTIVKVLVEVGQAVEAGQAVVVLEAMKMENQISADVSGTIAEVKVSAGDTVGGGDTVVVITPN
;
A
#
# COMPACT_ATOMS: atom_id res chain seq x y z
N GLN A 1 -11.92 -19.09 -3.80
CA GLN A 1 -10.97 -18.28 -3.02
C GLN A 1 -10.59 -17.07 -3.85
N VAL A 2 -10.27 -15.94 -3.21
CA VAL A 2 -9.90 -14.71 -3.92
C VAL A 2 -8.55 -14.90 -4.61
N GLU A 3 -7.64 -15.60 -3.94
CA GLU A 3 -6.27 -15.96 -4.32
C GLU A 3 -6.17 -17.15 -5.29
N HIS A 4 -7.27 -17.56 -5.93
CA HIS A 4 -7.25 -18.64 -6.92
C HIS A 4 -6.33 -18.38 -8.13
N PRO A 5 -6.12 -17.14 -8.62
CA PRO A 5 -5.24 -16.90 -9.76
C PRO A 5 -3.80 -17.38 -9.58
N VAL A 6 -3.28 -17.40 -8.34
CA VAL A 6 -1.93 -17.95 -8.07
C VAL A 6 -1.81 -19.43 -8.46
N THR A 7 -2.93 -20.16 -8.38
CA THR A 7 -3.02 -21.56 -8.84
C THR A 7 -3.16 -21.62 -10.36
N GLU A 8 -3.97 -20.76 -10.95
CA GLU A 8 -4.21 -20.73 -12.39
C GLU A 8 -2.91 -20.46 -13.16
N VAL A 9 -2.10 -19.50 -12.72
CA VAL A 9 -0.88 -19.12 -13.45
C VAL A 9 0.20 -20.20 -13.44
N ILE A 10 0.23 -21.08 -12.43
CA ILE A 10 1.19 -22.19 -12.38
C ILE A 10 0.65 -23.47 -13.01
N THR A 11 -0.67 -23.65 -13.10
CA THR A 11 -1.30 -24.87 -13.64
C THR A 11 -1.87 -24.70 -15.05
N GLY A 12 -2.10 -23.47 -15.51
CA GLY A 12 -2.81 -23.18 -16.76
C GLY A 12 -4.25 -23.68 -16.74
N ILE A 13 -4.87 -23.77 -15.56
CA ILE A 13 -6.26 -24.18 -15.37
C ILE A 13 -7.08 -22.93 -15.07
N ASP A 14 -8.17 -22.73 -15.80
CA ASP A 14 -9.20 -21.75 -15.45
C ASP A 14 -10.18 -22.40 -14.46
N LEU A 15 -10.13 -21.93 -13.21
CA LEU A 15 -10.94 -22.52 -12.14
C LEU A 15 -12.40 -22.10 -12.23
N VAL A 16 -12.68 -20.91 -12.79
CA VAL A 16 -14.05 -20.42 -12.98
C VAL A 16 -14.73 -21.22 -14.09
N GLU A 17 -14.03 -21.50 -15.18
CA GLU A 17 -14.49 -22.38 -16.25
C GLU A 17 -14.87 -23.76 -15.69
N TRP A 18 -14.00 -24.38 -14.90
CA TRP A 18 -14.25 -25.71 -14.33
C TRP A 18 -15.42 -25.70 -13.35
N GLN A 19 -15.55 -24.65 -12.54
CA GLN A 19 -16.70 -24.48 -11.66
C GLN A 19 -18.01 -24.50 -12.44
N ILE A 20 -18.08 -23.78 -13.56
CA ILE A 20 -19.28 -23.72 -14.41
C ILE A 20 -19.56 -25.08 -15.07
N ARG A 21 -18.54 -25.75 -15.62
CA ARG A 21 -18.69 -27.07 -16.25
C ARG A 21 -19.20 -28.13 -15.27
N VAL A 22 -18.60 -28.20 -14.08
CA VAL A 22 -19.04 -29.13 -13.03
C VAL A 22 -20.44 -28.80 -12.54
N ALA A 23 -20.78 -27.52 -12.40
CA ALA A 23 -22.13 -27.09 -12.06
C ALA A 23 -23.16 -27.47 -13.15
N ALA A 24 -22.74 -27.57 -14.41
CA ALA A 24 -23.54 -28.08 -15.52
C ALA A 24 -23.62 -29.62 -15.59
N GLY A 25 -22.99 -30.33 -14.66
CA GLY A 25 -23.01 -31.79 -14.57
C GLY A 25 -21.89 -32.50 -15.37
N GLU A 26 -20.92 -31.76 -15.90
CA GLU A 26 -19.74 -32.37 -16.53
C GLU A 26 -18.82 -33.00 -15.46
N SER A 27 -18.05 -34.01 -15.89
CA SER A 27 -16.97 -34.58 -15.07
C SER A 27 -15.75 -33.67 -15.06
N LEU A 28 -14.88 -33.82 -14.07
CA LEU A 28 -13.59 -33.11 -14.05
C LEU A 28 -12.77 -33.46 -15.29
N PRO A 29 -12.21 -32.46 -15.99
CA PRO A 29 -11.53 -32.69 -17.28
C PRO A 29 -10.13 -33.28 -17.12
N MET A 30 -9.61 -33.38 -15.88
CA MET A 30 -8.26 -33.87 -15.60
C MET A 30 -8.19 -34.72 -14.34
N THR A 31 -7.24 -35.64 -14.32
CA THR A 31 -6.83 -36.37 -13.13
C THR A 31 -5.83 -35.55 -12.29
N GLN A 32 -5.63 -35.95 -11.03
CA GLN A 32 -4.66 -35.31 -10.14
C GLN A 32 -3.22 -35.35 -10.70
N GLU A 33 -2.84 -36.43 -11.39
CA GLU A 33 -1.53 -36.57 -12.03
C GLU A 33 -1.34 -35.56 -13.16
N GLN A 34 -2.38 -35.33 -13.97
CA GLN A 34 -2.35 -34.34 -15.05
C GLN A 34 -2.24 -32.92 -14.51
N VAL A 35 -2.94 -32.59 -13.42
CA VAL A 35 -2.82 -31.29 -12.73
C VAL A 35 -1.39 -31.09 -12.22
N THR A 36 -0.83 -32.11 -11.57
CA THR A 36 0.54 -32.06 -11.03
C THR A 36 1.58 -31.87 -12.14
N ALA A 37 1.41 -32.56 -13.27
CA ALA A 37 2.30 -32.46 -14.42
C ALA A 37 2.27 -31.08 -15.10
N ARG A 38 1.17 -30.33 -14.97
CA ARG A 38 1.06 -28.96 -15.49
C ARG A 38 1.69 -27.91 -14.60
N ARG A 39 1.91 -28.20 -13.31
CA ARG A 39 2.44 -27.24 -12.35
C ARG A 39 3.85 -26.82 -12.75
N THR A 40 4.00 -25.58 -13.19
CA THR A 40 5.29 -25.03 -13.65
C THR A 40 5.52 -23.63 -13.08
N GLY A 41 6.76 -23.38 -12.67
CA GLY A 41 7.17 -22.11 -12.10
C GLY A 41 6.57 -21.81 -10.72
N ALA A 42 6.51 -20.53 -10.39
CA ALA A 42 5.96 -19.98 -9.16
C ALA A 42 5.01 -18.82 -9.49
N GLY A 43 3.93 -18.70 -8.71
CA GLY A 43 3.01 -17.58 -8.75
C GLY A 43 3.12 -16.76 -7.47
N ILE A 44 3.04 -15.43 -7.59
CA ILE A 44 2.87 -14.50 -6.49
C ILE A 44 1.64 -13.65 -6.82
N GLU A 45 0.73 -13.53 -5.86
CA GLU A 45 -0.40 -12.61 -5.94
C GLU A 45 -0.25 -11.57 -4.85
N VAL A 46 -0.41 -10.30 -5.22
CA VAL A 46 -0.44 -9.16 -4.30
C VAL A 46 -1.82 -8.52 -4.41
N ARG A 47 -2.46 -8.28 -3.27
CA ARG A 47 -3.70 -7.51 -3.19
C ARG A 47 -3.34 -6.04 -3.04
N ILE A 48 -3.78 -5.24 -3.99
CA ILE A 48 -3.59 -3.80 -3.97
C ILE A 48 -4.80 -3.22 -3.26
N ASN A 49 -4.64 -2.85 -1.99
CA ASN A 49 -5.70 -2.24 -1.21
C ASN A 49 -5.53 -0.72 -1.19
N ALA A 50 -6.65 0.00 -1.14
CA ALA A 50 -6.67 1.44 -0.89
C ALA A 50 -6.53 1.71 0.61
N GLU A 51 -5.30 1.57 1.09
CA GLU A 51 -4.86 1.76 2.47
C GLU A 51 -3.56 2.56 2.48
N ASP A 52 -3.38 3.38 3.50
CA ASP A 52 -2.14 4.09 3.79
C ASP A 52 -1.31 3.26 4.78
N PRO A 53 -0.27 2.55 4.32
CA PRO A 53 0.62 1.77 5.18
C PRO A 53 1.57 2.62 6.05
N ALA A 54 1.47 3.95 6.03
CA ALA A 54 2.39 4.83 6.77
C ALA A 54 2.52 4.40 8.24
N GLY A 55 3.77 4.19 8.67
CA GLY A 55 4.08 3.76 10.03
C GLY A 55 3.51 2.38 10.41
N GLY A 56 3.09 1.57 9.45
CA GLY A 56 2.44 0.27 9.68
C GLY A 56 0.97 0.38 10.10
N ALA A 57 0.31 1.53 9.88
CA ALA A 57 -1.07 1.75 10.33
C ALA A 57 -2.15 1.18 9.38
N PHE A 58 -1.85 1.05 8.08
CA PHE A 58 -2.76 0.53 7.04
C PHE A 58 -4.16 1.18 7.09
N LEU A 59 -4.20 2.51 7.24
CA LEU A 59 -5.47 3.23 7.36
C LEU A 59 -6.20 3.25 6.01
N PRO A 60 -7.49 2.90 5.93
CA PRO A 60 -8.21 2.92 4.66
C PRO A 60 -8.22 4.31 4.00
N SER A 61 -8.17 4.32 2.68
CA SER A 61 -8.13 5.51 1.84
C SER A 61 -9.22 5.47 0.76
N PRO A 62 -10.52 5.54 1.13
CA PRO A 62 -11.59 5.65 0.14
C PRO A 62 -11.51 6.99 -0.58
N GLY A 63 -11.98 7.04 -1.83
CA GLY A 63 -11.95 8.25 -2.64
C GLY A 63 -11.82 7.98 -4.14
N PRO A 64 -11.76 9.05 -4.96
CA PRO A 64 -11.67 8.94 -6.40
C PRO A 64 -10.30 8.42 -6.84
N ILE A 65 -10.29 7.48 -7.78
CA ILE A 65 -9.09 7.01 -8.47
C ILE A 65 -8.84 7.95 -9.65
N THR A 66 -7.89 8.87 -9.53
CA THR A 66 -7.58 9.83 -10.59
C THR A 66 -6.78 9.20 -11.74
N GLU A 67 -5.99 8.17 -11.44
CA GLU A 67 -5.25 7.38 -12.42
C GLU A 67 -5.15 5.94 -11.93
N LEU A 68 -5.45 4.99 -12.81
CA LEU A 68 -5.17 3.57 -12.65
C LEU A 68 -4.47 3.06 -13.92
N SER A 69 -3.17 2.84 -13.81
CA SER A 69 -2.34 2.27 -14.87
C SER A 69 -1.73 0.96 -14.37
N ALA A 70 -2.26 -0.16 -14.88
CA ALA A 70 -1.79 -1.49 -14.50
C ALA A 70 -0.49 -1.85 -15.25
N PRO A 71 0.43 -2.57 -14.61
CA PRO A 71 1.60 -3.12 -15.29
C PRO A 71 1.17 -4.18 -16.30
N SER A 72 2.01 -4.41 -17.31
CA SER A 72 1.75 -5.40 -18.36
C SER A 72 3.02 -6.17 -18.71
N GLY A 73 2.87 -7.24 -19.49
CA GLY A 73 3.99 -8.02 -19.98
C GLY A 73 3.86 -9.50 -19.67
N PHE A 74 4.87 -10.26 -20.09
CA PHE A 74 4.85 -11.71 -19.96
C PHE A 74 4.82 -12.14 -18.49
N GLY A 75 3.81 -12.93 -18.14
CA GLY A 75 3.63 -13.45 -16.78
C GLY A 75 3.09 -12.42 -15.79
N VAL A 76 2.54 -11.29 -16.25
CA VAL A 76 1.85 -10.30 -15.41
C VAL A 76 0.37 -10.28 -15.79
N ARG A 77 -0.49 -10.44 -14.79
CA ARG A 77 -1.94 -10.36 -14.90
C ARG A 77 -2.46 -9.42 -13.81
N PHE A 78 -3.41 -8.58 -14.16
CA PHE A 78 -4.06 -7.69 -13.20
C PHE A 78 -5.57 -7.89 -13.28
N ASP A 79 -6.16 -8.35 -12.18
CA ASP A 79 -7.61 -8.50 -12.04
C ASP A 79 -8.13 -7.31 -11.23
N THR A 80 -8.95 -6.44 -11.83
CA THR A 80 -9.54 -5.28 -11.16
C THR A 80 -11.01 -5.11 -11.57
N GLY A 81 -11.78 -4.47 -10.70
CA GLY A 81 -13.14 -4.02 -10.96
C GLY A 81 -13.25 -2.50 -11.15
N TYR A 82 -12.14 -1.78 -11.22
CA TYR A 82 -12.08 -0.32 -11.30
C TYR A 82 -11.34 0.15 -12.56
N GLU A 83 -11.66 1.36 -12.99
CA GLU A 83 -10.98 2.13 -14.03
C GLU A 83 -10.59 3.54 -13.54
N SER A 84 -9.79 4.26 -14.33
CA SER A 84 -9.48 5.67 -14.00
C SER A 84 -10.75 6.53 -14.04
N GLY A 85 -11.00 7.29 -12.99
CA GLY A 85 -12.19 8.11 -12.81
C GLY A 85 -13.26 7.48 -11.92
N ASP A 86 -13.12 6.20 -11.55
CA ASP A 86 -14.01 5.56 -10.58
C ASP A 86 -13.74 6.03 -9.15
N GLU A 87 -14.62 5.66 -8.22
CA GLU A 87 -14.53 5.99 -6.80
C GLU A 87 -14.52 4.72 -5.94
N ILE A 88 -13.53 4.62 -5.04
CA ILE A 88 -13.48 3.59 -4.02
C ILE A 88 -14.42 3.99 -2.91
N SER A 89 -15.55 3.30 -2.86
CA SER A 89 -16.57 3.50 -1.84
C SER A 89 -16.13 2.94 -0.49
N GLN A 90 -16.41 3.68 0.58
CA GLN A 90 -16.24 3.24 1.96
C GLN A 90 -17.16 2.07 2.37
N TYR A 91 -18.17 1.75 1.57
CA TYR A 91 -19.17 0.72 1.90
C TYR A 91 -18.78 -0.70 1.44
N TYR A 92 -17.69 -0.83 0.67
CA TYR A 92 -17.24 -2.10 0.13
C TYR A 92 -15.80 -2.39 0.54
N ASP A 93 -15.30 -3.54 0.10
CA ASP A 93 -13.87 -3.88 0.20
C ASP A 93 -13.03 -2.81 -0.54
N ASN A 94 -11.89 -2.44 0.04
CA ASN A 94 -10.98 -1.42 -0.47
C ASN A 94 -9.95 -2.02 -1.44
N LEU A 95 -10.14 -3.28 -1.82
CA LEU A 95 -9.36 -3.96 -2.85
C LEU A 95 -9.51 -3.23 -4.20
N VAL A 96 -8.46 -2.52 -4.61
CA VAL A 96 -8.33 -1.89 -5.93
C VAL A 96 -8.18 -2.96 -7.02
N GLY A 97 -7.40 -4.00 -6.74
CA GLY A 97 -7.21 -5.11 -7.65
C GLY A 97 -6.18 -6.10 -7.14
N LYS A 98 -5.99 -7.16 -7.92
CA LYS A 98 -5.01 -8.21 -7.64
C LYS A 98 -3.95 -8.16 -8.71
N LEU A 99 -2.69 -8.02 -8.30
CA LEU A 99 -1.54 -8.18 -9.17
C LEU A 99 -1.03 -9.61 -9.07
N ILE A 100 -1.17 -10.37 -10.15
CA ILE A 100 -0.77 -11.77 -10.23
C ILE A 100 0.46 -11.85 -11.14
N VAL A 101 1.53 -12.44 -10.62
CA VAL A 101 2.79 -12.56 -11.33
C VAL A 101 3.25 -14.01 -11.31
N TRP A 102 3.56 -14.53 -12.49
CA TRP A 102 4.22 -15.81 -12.68
C TRP A 102 5.71 -15.61 -12.90
N GLY A 103 6.54 -16.54 -12.42
CA GLY A 103 7.97 -16.63 -12.71
C GLY A 103 8.38 -18.09 -12.91
N ARG A 104 9.51 -18.32 -13.60
CA ARG A 104 10.05 -19.68 -13.82
C ARG A 104 10.48 -20.37 -12.52
N ASP A 105 10.75 -19.59 -11.49
CA ASP A 105 11.08 -19.95 -10.12
C ASP A 105 10.61 -18.80 -9.20
N ARG A 106 10.68 -19.02 -7.88
CA ARG A 106 10.18 -18.07 -6.89
C ARG A 106 10.95 -16.75 -6.93
N ASP A 107 12.26 -16.80 -7.08
CA ASP A 107 13.10 -15.60 -7.14
C ASP A 107 12.76 -14.73 -8.36
N THR A 108 12.56 -15.35 -9.52
CA THR A 108 12.10 -14.65 -10.73
C THR A 108 10.71 -14.05 -10.53
N ALA A 109 9.80 -14.78 -9.86
CA ALA A 109 8.47 -14.25 -9.55
C ALA A 109 8.56 -13.03 -8.63
N ILE A 110 9.36 -13.08 -7.55
CA ILE A 110 9.58 -11.95 -6.62
C ILE A 110 10.11 -10.73 -7.38
N ALA A 111 11.20 -10.89 -8.14
CA ALA A 111 11.81 -9.78 -8.88
C ALA A 111 10.86 -9.15 -9.90
N ARG A 112 10.05 -9.98 -10.57
CA ARG A 112 9.03 -9.50 -11.51
C ARG A 112 7.88 -8.80 -10.79
N THR A 113 7.43 -9.30 -9.64
CA THR A 113 6.39 -8.65 -8.83
C THR A 113 6.83 -7.28 -8.35
N ILE A 114 8.06 -7.14 -7.84
CA ILE A 114 8.62 -5.85 -7.43
C ILE A 114 8.65 -4.87 -8.61
N THR A 115 9.06 -5.34 -9.79
CA THR A 115 9.07 -4.51 -11.01
C THR A 115 7.66 -4.07 -11.39
N ALA A 116 6.70 -4.99 -11.41
CA ALA A 116 5.31 -4.70 -11.75
C ALA A 116 4.66 -3.73 -10.76
N LEU A 117 4.93 -3.87 -9.46
CA LEU A 117 4.47 -2.94 -8.41
C LEU A 117 5.05 -1.53 -8.60
N ARG A 118 6.32 -1.41 -9.01
CA ARG A 118 6.96 -0.11 -9.30
C ARG A 118 6.44 0.57 -10.56
N GLU A 119 5.97 -0.22 -11.53
CA GLU A 119 5.38 0.29 -12.77
C GLU A 119 3.90 0.68 -12.60
N MET A 120 3.21 0.04 -11.65
CA MET A 120 1.81 0.30 -11.36
C MET A 120 1.62 1.74 -10.85
N ARG A 121 0.65 2.45 -11.43
CA ARG A 121 0.24 3.78 -10.96
C ARG A 121 -1.20 3.72 -10.47
N VAL A 122 -1.39 4.05 -9.20
CA VAL A 122 -2.71 4.32 -8.61
C VAL A 122 -2.61 5.68 -7.94
N SER A 123 -3.39 6.63 -8.41
CA SER A 123 -3.40 8.01 -7.92
C SER A 123 -4.79 8.40 -7.41
N GLY A 124 -4.84 9.35 -6.48
CA GLY A 124 -6.09 9.83 -5.85
C GLY A 124 -6.42 9.17 -4.51
N VAL A 125 -5.88 7.97 -4.27
CA VAL A 125 -5.97 7.23 -3.01
C VAL A 125 -4.59 6.73 -2.60
N ALA A 126 -4.37 6.53 -1.30
CA ALA A 126 -3.20 5.79 -0.81
C ALA A 126 -3.35 4.29 -1.14
N THR A 127 -2.24 3.59 -1.32
CA THR A 127 -2.25 2.14 -1.57
C THR A 127 -1.21 1.38 -0.76
N THR A 128 -1.42 0.07 -0.61
CA THR A 128 -0.48 -0.85 0.05
C THR A 128 0.82 -1.09 -0.71
N ILE A 129 0.91 -0.65 -1.98
CA ILE A 129 2.06 -0.90 -2.88
C ILE A 129 3.43 -0.65 -2.20
N PRO A 130 3.66 0.45 -1.47
CA PRO A 130 4.93 0.68 -0.81
C PRO A 130 5.28 -0.38 0.25
N ALA A 131 4.29 -0.85 1.02
CA ALA A 131 4.48 -1.93 1.99
C ALA A 131 4.69 -3.28 1.29
N ASP A 132 3.96 -3.55 0.21
CA ASP A 132 4.11 -4.76 -0.59
C ASP A 132 5.53 -4.89 -1.16
N ILE A 133 6.10 -3.78 -1.64
CA ILE A 133 7.50 -3.73 -2.10
C ILE A 133 8.45 -4.02 -0.92
N ALA A 134 8.24 -3.39 0.23
CA ALA A 134 9.08 -3.62 1.42
C ALA A 134 9.05 -5.08 1.88
N ILE A 135 7.88 -5.73 1.86
CA ILE A 135 7.71 -7.15 2.17
C ILE A 135 8.51 -8.02 1.19
N LEU A 136 8.35 -7.80 -0.11
CA LEU A 136 8.98 -8.61 -1.15
C LEU A 136 10.51 -8.45 -1.19
N GLU A 137 11.02 -7.27 -0.81
CA GLU A 137 12.45 -7.00 -0.72
C GLU A 137 13.09 -7.52 0.58
N HIS A 138 12.29 -7.88 1.59
CA HIS A 138 12.81 -8.36 2.85
C HIS A 138 13.47 -9.75 2.70
N PRO A 139 14.69 -9.96 3.25
CA PRO A 139 15.40 -11.25 3.18
C PRO A 139 14.57 -12.44 3.68
N ASP A 140 13.88 -12.31 4.81
CA ASP A 140 13.00 -13.35 5.37
C ASP A 140 11.90 -13.78 4.40
N PHE A 141 11.37 -12.86 3.58
CA PHE A 141 10.36 -13.23 2.59
C PHE A 141 10.98 -14.12 1.51
N ALA A 142 12.15 -13.75 0.99
CA ALA A 142 12.88 -14.54 0.00
C ALA A 142 13.31 -15.91 0.57
N ALA A 143 13.78 -15.94 1.82
CA ALA A 143 14.23 -17.15 2.52
C ALA A 143 13.09 -18.05 3.03
N VAL A 144 11.83 -17.59 2.97
CA VAL A 144 10.66 -18.28 3.55
C VAL A 144 10.78 -18.42 5.07
N GLU A 145 11.38 -17.42 5.72
CA GLU A 145 11.56 -17.32 7.17
C GLU A 145 10.54 -16.37 7.81
N HIS A 146 9.27 -16.48 7.40
CA HIS A 146 8.17 -15.66 7.91
C HIS A 146 7.03 -16.53 8.47
N SER A 147 6.26 -15.94 9.37
CA SER A 147 5.09 -16.55 10.00
C SER A 147 3.84 -15.69 9.77
N THR A 148 2.68 -16.15 10.21
CA THR A 148 1.42 -15.40 10.11
C THR A 148 1.40 -14.11 10.91
N LYS A 149 2.34 -13.91 11.85
CA LYS A 149 2.47 -12.67 12.65
C LYS A 149 3.69 -11.84 12.28
N TRP A 150 4.43 -12.24 11.25
CA TRP A 150 5.73 -11.65 10.94
C TRP A 150 5.62 -10.16 10.54
N VAL A 151 4.58 -9.79 9.78
CA VAL A 151 4.33 -8.39 9.43
C VAL A 151 4.08 -7.53 10.67
N GLU A 152 3.27 -8.03 11.61
CA GLU A 152 2.92 -7.31 12.85
C GLU A 152 4.09 -7.20 13.83
N GLN A 153 4.98 -8.20 13.86
CA GLN A 153 5.96 -8.37 14.95
C GLN A 153 7.40 -8.06 14.55
N THR A 154 7.74 -8.19 13.26
CA THR A 154 9.14 -8.19 12.80
C THR A 154 9.39 -7.14 11.73
N LEU A 155 8.43 -6.93 10.82
CA LEU A 155 8.62 -6.03 9.70
C LEU A 155 8.58 -4.56 10.15
N ASP A 156 9.69 -3.84 9.95
CA ASP A 156 9.75 -2.41 10.19
C ASP A 156 9.22 -1.63 8.98
N LEU A 157 8.01 -1.08 9.11
CA LEU A 157 7.37 -0.24 8.12
C LEU A 157 7.45 1.26 8.47
N SER A 158 8.24 1.66 9.46
CA SER A 158 8.35 3.07 9.89
C SER A 158 8.83 4.01 8.78
N GLY A 159 9.63 3.50 7.84
CA GLY A 159 10.11 4.24 6.67
C GLY A 159 9.18 4.22 5.46
N VAL A 160 8.05 3.50 5.53
CA VAL A 160 7.11 3.38 4.41
C VAL A 160 6.14 4.55 4.42
N SER A 161 5.92 5.16 3.26
CA SER A 161 4.95 6.24 3.07
C SER A 161 4.14 6.00 1.81
N ALA A 162 2.82 6.21 1.89
CA ALA A 162 1.93 6.19 0.73
C ALA A 162 2.04 7.46 -0.14
N ALA A 163 2.62 8.53 0.39
CA ALA A 163 2.80 9.74 -0.39
C ALA A 163 3.89 9.50 -1.44
N PRO A 164 3.64 9.79 -2.74
CA PRO A 164 4.74 9.90 -3.67
C PRO A 164 5.74 10.88 -3.07
N ALA A 165 7.02 10.51 -3.04
CA ALA A 165 8.07 11.44 -2.64
C ALA A 165 7.80 12.75 -3.38
N ALA A 166 7.52 13.81 -2.64
CA ALA A 166 7.30 15.11 -3.24
C ALA A 166 8.47 15.32 -4.21
N PRO A 167 8.22 15.65 -5.49
CA PRO A 167 9.33 16.07 -6.33
C PRO A 167 10.08 17.13 -5.51
N PRO A 168 11.42 17.06 -5.44
CA PRO A 168 12.16 18.02 -4.66
C PRO A 168 11.60 19.40 -4.98
N GLU A 169 11.22 20.17 -3.96
CA GLU A 169 10.77 21.56 -4.12
C GLU A 169 11.95 22.36 -4.66
N GLY A 170 12.21 22.17 -5.95
CA GLY A 170 13.08 22.96 -6.79
C GLY A 170 12.14 23.64 -7.75
N GLU A 171 12.15 24.96 -7.72
CA GLU A 171 11.63 25.80 -8.80
C GLU A 171 11.99 25.13 -10.12
N SER A 172 11.00 24.84 -10.97
CA SER A 172 11.22 24.24 -12.27
C SER A 172 12.08 25.19 -13.10
N GLU A 173 13.39 24.96 -13.11
CA GLU A 173 14.30 25.71 -13.95
C GLU A 173 13.91 25.48 -15.42
N PRO A 174 13.76 26.53 -16.23
CA PRO A 174 13.39 26.38 -17.64
C PRO A 174 14.43 25.52 -18.35
N LEU A 175 13.98 24.41 -18.93
CA LEU A 175 14.81 23.52 -19.74
C LEU A 175 14.90 24.05 -21.17
N VAL A 176 16.10 24.03 -21.75
CA VAL A 176 16.33 24.40 -23.16
C VAL A 176 16.66 23.14 -23.96
N GLU A 177 16.02 22.97 -25.12
CA GLU A 177 16.32 21.88 -26.05
C GLU A 177 17.71 22.07 -26.65
N ARG A 178 18.62 21.11 -26.44
CA ARG A 178 19.93 21.06 -27.08
C ARG A 178 20.05 19.77 -27.89
N THR A 179 20.54 19.89 -29.11
CA THR A 179 20.91 18.75 -29.94
C THR A 179 22.41 18.50 -29.79
N THR A 180 22.79 17.30 -29.34
CA THR A 180 24.19 16.87 -29.26
C THR A 180 24.38 15.52 -29.94
N THR A 181 25.59 15.24 -30.42
CA THR A 181 25.91 13.96 -31.05
C THR A 181 26.59 13.05 -30.03
N ILE A 182 25.96 11.94 -29.70
CA ILE A 182 26.48 10.93 -28.76
C ILE A 182 26.98 9.74 -29.58
N GLU A 183 28.17 9.24 -29.26
CA GLU A 183 28.72 8.04 -29.89
C GLU A 183 28.45 6.81 -29.02
N VAL A 184 27.76 5.81 -29.56
CA VAL A 184 27.49 4.54 -28.89
C VAL A 184 28.01 3.43 -29.80
N ASN A 185 28.92 2.60 -29.27
CA ASN A 185 29.53 1.47 -29.98
C ASN A 185 30.15 1.86 -31.35
N GLY A 186 30.82 3.02 -31.41
CA GLY A 186 31.50 3.50 -32.63
C GLY A 186 30.58 4.11 -33.69
N ARG A 187 29.29 4.29 -33.39
CA ARG A 187 28.31 4.95 -34.26
C ARG A 187 27.79 6.22 -33.60
N ARG A 188 27.71 7.30 -34.38
CA ARG A 188 27.27 8.63 -33.93
C ARG A 188 25.76 8.79 -34.10
N PHE A 189 25.09 9.18 -33.02
CA PHE A 189 23.66 9.43 -32.96
C PHE A 189 23.41 10.89 -32.56
N ALA A 190 22.60 11.61 -33.36
CA ALA A 190 22.13 12.94 -32.97
C ALA A 190 20.95 12.78 -32.00
N VAL A 191 21.14 13.22 -30.75
CA VAL A 191 20.15 13.12 -29.69
C VAL A 191 19.75 14.53 -29.25
N ARG A 192 18.44 14.72 -29.07
CA ARG A 192 17.86 15.94 -28.51
C ARG A 192 17.64 15.73 -27.02
N MET A 193 18.21 16.60 -26.19
CA MET A 193 18.09 16.54 -24.73
C MET A 193 17.64 17.89 -24.19
N TRP A 194 16.79 17.86 -23.16
CA TRP A 194 16.33 19.03 -22.44
C TRP A 194 17.23 19.20 -21.21
N VAL A 195 17.99 20.30 -21.15
CA VAL A 195 18.93 20.57 -20.05
C VAL A 195 18.62 21.88 -19.36
N PRO A 196 18.85 22.00 -18.03
CA PRO A 196 18.73 23.26 -17.33
C PRO A 196 19.64 24.33 -17.95
N GLU A 197 19.14 25.56 -18.04
CA GLU A 197 19.89 26.70 -18.57
C GLU A 197 20.96 27.17 -17.56
N THR A 198 22.04 26.41 -17.43
CA THR A 198 23.16 26.80 -16.58
C THR A 198 23.96 27.94 -17.23
N VAL A 199 23.80 29.15 -16.71
CA VAL A 199 24.71 30.28 -16.95
C VAL A 199 25.94 30.11 -16.05
N GLY A 200 27.11 30.34 -16.64
CA GLY A 200 28.42 30.00 -16.09
C GLY A 200 28.72 30.43 -14.65
N VAL A 201 29.68 29.69 -14.09
CA VAL A 201 30.27 29.80 -12.76
C VAL A 201 30.57 31.26 -12.36
N ALA A 202 29.84 31.77 -11.38
CA ALA A 202 30.24 32.91 -10.56
C ALA A 202 30.15 32.50 -9.09
N ALA A 203 31.21 32.80 -8.33
CA ALA A 203 31.42 32.38 -6.97
C ALA A 203 30.26 32.72 -6.02
N ALA A 204 29.87 31.73 -5.21
CA ALA A 204 28.86 31.88 -4.17
C ALA A 204 29.32 32.88 -3.10
N ALA A 205 28.57 33.96 -2.90
CA ALA A 205 28.66 34.79 -1.70
C ALA A 205 27.84 34.15 -0.56
N PRO A 206 28.29 34.19 0.70
CA PRO A 206 27.59 33.52 1.79
C PRO A 206 26.29 34.28 2.11
N LYS A 207 25.14 33.64 1.85
CA LYS A 207 23.85 34.14 2.32
C LYS A 207 23.72 33.91 3.82
N ARG A 208 23.64 35.02 4.53
CA ARG A 208 23.41 35.18 5.97
C ARG A 208 22.15 34.43 6.41
N ALA A 209 22.29 33.55 7.41
CA ALA A 209 21.20 32.79 8.00
C ALA A 209 20.08 33.72 8.51
N LYS A 210 18.89 33.59 7.93
CA LYS A 210 17.65 34.08 8.52
C LYS A 210 17.12 33.00 9.46
N ARG A 211 17.17 33.28 10.76
CA ARG A 211 16.31 32.63 11.75
C ARG A 211 14.86 33.05 11.46
N ALA A 212 14.05 32.07 11.09
CA ALA A 212 12.63 31.99 11.38
C ALA A 212 12.45 30.55 11.90
N GLY A 213 12.13 30.29 13.17
CA GLY A 213 11.18 31.04 13.98
C GLY A 213 9.77 30.73 13.47
N GLY A 214 9.43 29.45 13.53
CA GLY A 214 8.14 28.89 13.12
C GLY A 214 8.09 27.47 13.62
N GLY A 215 8.07 27.32 14.95
CA GLY A 215 7.72 26.06 15.56
C GLY A 215 6.36 25.66 15.00
N SER A 216 6.33 24.54 14.28
CA SER A 216 5.13 23.74 14.20
C SER A 216 4.76 23.46 15.65
N SER A 217 3.73 24.17 16.12
CA SER A 217 2.97 23.73 17.27
C SER A 217 2.59 22.30 16.96
N SER A 218 3.17 21.36 17.70
CA SER A 218 2.50 20.10 18.01
C SER A 218 1.10 20.51 18.44
N GLY A 219 0.14 20.41 17.52
CA GLY A 219 -1.26 20.61 17.85
C GLY A 219 -1.52 19.64 18.98
N GLY A 220 -1.79 20.16 20.18
CA GLY A 220 -2.26 19.33 21.26
C GLY A 220 -3.43 18.56 20.68
N GLY A 221 -3.31 17.23 20.63
CA GLY A 221 -4.40 16.41 20.14
C GLY A 221 -5.66 16.77 20.92
N SER A 222 -6.79 16.69 20.23
CA SER A 222 -8.07 17.21 20.72
C SER A 222 -8.54 16.53 22.00
N GLY A 223 -7.86 15.44 22.41
CA GLY A 223 -8.30 14.55 23.46
C GLY A 223 -9.55 13.78 23.04
N GLN A 224 -9.89 13.78 21.75
CA GLN A 224 -11.02 13.04 21.20
C GLN A 224 -10.46 12.00 20.24
N VAL A 225 -10.43 10.75 20.72
CA VAL A 225 -10.05 9.62 19.88
C VAL A 225 -11.27 9.24 19.04
N THR A 226 -11.17 9.51 17.75
CA THR A 226 -12.19 9.16 16.75
C THR A 226 -11.81 7.92 15.98
N VAL A 227 -12.79 7.11 15.57
CA VAL A 227 -12.55 6.02 14.62
C VAL A 227 -12.43 6.58 13.20
N PRO A 228 -11.42 6.17 12.41
CA PRO A 228 -11.24 6.67 11.05
C PRO A 228 -12.25 6.07 10.06
N MET A 229 -12.93 4.99 10.45
CA MET A 229 -13.76 4.20 9.55
C MET A 229 -14.93 3.53 10.28
N GLN A 230 -15.92 3.09 9.50
CA GLN A 230 -17.02 2.28 10.00
C GLN A 230 -16.53 0.86 10.34
N GLY A 231 -16.93 0.34 11.51
CA GLY A 231 -16.58 -1.00 11.93
C GLY A 231 -17.29 -1.41 13.21
N THR A 232 -16.92 -2.57 13.74
CA THR A 232 -17.43 -3.12 15.00
C THR A 232 -16.33 -3.11 16.06
N ILE A 233 -16.64 -2.63 17.26
CA ILE A 233 -15.68 -2.64 18.36
C ILE A 233 -15.48 -4.08 18.84
N VAL A 234 -14.29 -4.65 18.65
CA VAL A 234 -13.98 -6.00 19.15
C VAL A 234 -13.69 -5.95 20.63
N LYS A 235 -12.88 -4.96 21.03
CA LYS A 235 -12.40 -4.84 22.41
C LYS A 235 -12.04 -3.41 22.76
N VAL A 236 -12.44 -2.99 23.96
CA VAL A 236 -11.94 -1.77 24.59
C VAL A 236 -10.77 -2.16 25.51
N LEU A 237 -9.63 -1.48 25.37
CA LEU A 237 -8.39 -1.80 26.08
C LEU A 237 -8.14 -0.92 27.32
N VAL A 238 -8.98 0.08 27.53
CA VAL A 238 -8.82 1.09 28.59
C VAL A 238 -10.09 1.31 29.41
N GLU A 239 -9.93 1.75 30.64
CA GLU A 239 -11.02 2.08 31.56
C GLU A 239 -11.06 3.58 31.87
N VAL A 240 -12.24 4.10 32.24
CA VAL A 240 -12.40 5.50 32.67
C VAL A 240 -11.55 5.74 33.92
N GLY A 241 -10.76 6.81 33.90
CA GLY A 241 -9.81 7.17 34.96
C GLY A 241 -8.41 6.55 34.80
N GLN A 242 -8.18 5.71 33.78
CA GLN A 242 -6.86 5.17 33.49
C GLN A 242 -5.96 6.23 32.83
N ALA A 243 -4.69 6.27 33.21
CA ALA A 243 -3.68 7.07 32.52
C ALA A 243 -3.21 6.36 31.24
N VAL A 244 -3.09 7.11 30.15
CA VAL A 244 -2.63 6.62 28.84
C VAL A 244 -1.53 7.52 28.29
N GLU A 245 -0.62 6.93 27.52
CA GLU A 245 0.41 7.67 26.78
C GLU A 245 -0.01 7.89 25.32
N ALA A 246 0.47 8.98 24.71
CA ALA A 246 0.30 9.20 23.27
C ALA A 246 0.86 8.00 22.48
N GLY A 247 0.07 7.48 21.55
CA GLY A 247 0.38 6.27 20.78
C GLY A 247 -0.03 4.95 21.46
N GLN A 248 -0.55 4.98 22.69
CA GLN A 248 -1.06 3.78 23.34
C GLN A 248 -2.40 3.35 22.73
N ALA A 249 -2.54 2.06 22.38
CA ALA A 249 -3.78 1.49 21.87
C ALA A 249 -4.91 1.58 22.92
N VAL A 250 -6.06 2.15 22.54
CA VAL A 250 -7.23 2.33 23.41
C VAL A 250 -8.38 1.41 23.02
N VAL A 251 -8.57 1.13 21.73
CA VAL A 251 -9.70 0.33 21.21
C VAL A 251 -9.25 -0.51 20.02
N VAL A 252 -9.78 -1.73 19.89
CA VAL A 252 -9.62 -2.59 18.72
C VAL A 252 -10.92 -2.57 17.91
N LEU A 253 -10.83 -2.12 16.67
CA LEU A 253 -11.91 -2.01 15.71
C LEU A 253 -11.78 -3.13 14.67
N GLU A 254 -12.78 -3.97 14.50
CA GLU A 254 -12.88 -4.86 13.34
C GLU A 254 -13.57 -4.10 12.22
N ALA A 255 -12.84 -3.88 11.14
CA ALA A 255 -13.39 -3.35 9.91
C ALA A 255 -12.75 -4.07 8.74
N MET A 256 -13.53 -4.33 7.69
CA MET A 256 -13.03 -4.96 6.46
C MET A 256 -12.32 -6.31 6.71
N LYS A 257 -12.75 -7.05 7.75
CA LYS A 257 -12.16 -8.32 8.22
C LYS A 257 -10.74 -8.23 8.77
N MET A 258 -10.29 -7.04 9.13
CA MET A 258 -9.03 -6.81 9.84
C MET A 258 -9.29 -6.12 11.19
N GLU A 259 -8.46 -6.46 12.18
CA GLU A 259 -8.46 -5.81 13.50
C GLU A 259 -7.49 -4.62 13.48
N ASN A 260 -8.03 -3.41 13.59
CA ASN A 260 -7.29 -2.16 13.61
C ASN A 260 -7.21 -1.62 15.04
N GLN A 261 -5.99 -1.35 15.51
CA GLN A 261 -5.78 -0.75 16.83
C GLN A 261 -5.85 0.78 16.74
N ILE A 262 -6.85 1.37 17.39
CA ILE A 262 -7.00 2.81 17.51
C ILE A 262 -6.19 3.29 18.72
N SER A 263 -5.28 4.22 18.49
CA SER A 263 -4.32 4.71 19.49
C SER A 263 -4.68 6.11 19.99
N ALA A 264 -4.26 6.43 21.22
CA ALA A 264 -4.41 7.74 21.83
C ALA A 264 -3.56 8.79 21.08
N ASP A 265 -4.16 9.94 20.79
CA ASP A 265 -3.50 11.09 20.16
C ASP A 265 -2.67 11.92 21.16
N VAL A 266 -3.01 11.86 22.45
CA VAL A 266 -2.34 12.58 23.54
C VAL A 266 -2.17 11.73 24.78
N SER A 267 -1.12 12.02 25.57
CA SER A 267 -0.99 11.48 26.92
C SER A 267 -1.96 12.19 27.86
N GLY A 268 -2.63 11.44 28.73
CA GLY A 268 -3.64 11.99 29.62
C GLY A 268 -4.39 10.94 30.41
N THR A 269 -5.53 11.33 30.96
CA THR A 269 -6.43 10.42 31.70
C THR A 269 -7.71 10.21 30.91
N ILE A 270 -8.16 8.97 30.76
CA ILE A 270 -9.43 8.65 30.09
C ILE A 270 -10.59 9.28 30.86
N ALA A 271 -11.25 10.26 30.26
CA ALA A 271 -12.40 10.95 30.84
C ALA A 271 -13.70 10.18 30.59
N GLU A 272 -13.85 9.63 29.39
CA GLU A 272 -15.08 8.95 28.97
C GLU A 272 -14.77 7.89 27.91
N VAL A 273 -15.44 6.74 28.01
CA VAL A 273 -15.47 5.70 26.97
C VAL A 273 -16.92 5.62 26.48
N LYS A 274 -17.15 5.91 25.20
CA LYS A 274 -18.50 6.04 24.61
C LYS A 274 -19.02 4.77 23.95
N VAL A 275 -18.20 3.72 23.90
CA VAL A 275 -18.48 2.49 23.17
C VAL A 275 -18.15 1.26 24.00
N SER A 276 -18.84 0.16 23.72
CA SER A 276 -18.64 -1.16 24.31
C SER A 276 -18.26 -2.18 23.23
N ALA A 277 -17.69 -3.31 23.63
CA ALA A 277 -17.44 -4.42 22.72
C ALA A 277 -18.75 -4.92 22.09
N GLY A 278 -18.77 -5.05 20.76
CA GLY A 278 -19.93 -5.39 19.94
C GLY A 278 -20.64 -4.18 19.31
N ASP A 279 -20.33 -2.96 19.72
CA ASP A 279 -20.96 -1.76 19.15
C ASP A 279 -20.49 -1.50 17.72
N THR A 280 -21.41 -1.03 16.87
CA THR A 280 -21.09 -0.56 15.51
C THR A 280 -20.91 0.95 15.52
N VAL A 281 -19.79 1.41 14.97
CA VAL A 281 -19.40 2.83 14.90
C VAL A 281 -19.17 3.24 13.46
N GLY A 282 -19.42 4.51 13.12
CA GLY A 282 -19.15 5.10 11.82
C GLY A 282 -17.82 5.86 11.80
N GLY A 283 -17.28 6.11 10.60
CA GLY A 283 -16.09 6.96 10.45
C GLY A 283 -16.32 8.37 10.98
N GLY A 284 -15.42 8.84 11.85
CA GLY A 284 -15.50 10.13 12.54
C GLY A 284 -16.13 10.09 13.93
N ASP A 285 -16.70 8.95 14.36
CA ASP A 285 -17.32 8.84 15.69
C ASP A 285 -16.26 8.87 16.79
N THR A 286 -16.48 9.69 17.83
CA THR A 286 -15.61 9.73 19.01
C THR A 286 -15.88 8.52 19.90
N VAL A 287 -14.87 7.66 20.06
CA VAL A 287 -14.96 6.45 20.88
C VAL A 287 -14.44 6.65 22.30
N VAL A 288 -13.40 7.47 22.47
CA VAL A 288 -12.77 7.74 23.76
C VAL A 288 -12.43 9.23 23.88
N VAL A 289 -12.66 9.80 25.07
CA VAL A 289 -12.26 11.16 25.42
C VAL A 289 -11.15 11.10 26.46
N ILE A 290 -10.04 11.77 26.19
CA ILE A 290 -8.85 11.88 27.03
C ILE A 290 -8.77 13.32 27.54
N THR A 291 -8.63 13.49 28.85
CA THR A 291 -8.21 14.78 29.43
C THR A 291 -6.69 14.83 29.36
N PRO A 292 -6.08 15.73 28.56
CA PRO A 292 -4.62 15.85 28.50
C PRO A 292 -4.05 16.24 29.86
N ASN A 293 -2.86 15.75 30.18
CA ASN A 293 -2.12 16.16 31.38
C ASN A 293 -1.36 17.47 31.17
#